data_AF-A0A4S2A819-F1
#
_entry.id   AF-A0A4S2A819-F1
#
_cell.length_a   1.000
_cell.length_b   1.000
_cell.length_c   1.000
_cell.angle_alpha   90.00
_cell.angle_beta   90.00
_cell.angle_gamma   90.00
#
_symmetry.space_group_name_H-M   'P 1'
#
loop_
_entity.id
_entity.type
_entity.pdbx_description
1 polymer ?
#
loop_
_entity_poly.entity_id
_entity_poly.type
_entity_poly.pdbx_seq_one_letter_code
_entity_poly.pdbx_strand_id
1 'polypeptide(L)'
;MKRIKSYLILVISFLALAGTLEGCGGSGGESEFRKESEDIVYESENCISETGSVEGETEGISMETAAIETKEESPETESTASETESILNQQMYKDYAELLEKYQSVYEQVKSSGVPEEIPEDMNLEFYLAVSYQEAEFSGFHLYDLNADGIPELFIGMHSGEDASELFIYDVYTWKDGGSVRLMDDIGYRAGTCIICEGGIIKDLSSGSAVDSMEDYHRLPEYGAELEIVESISMHGNIETGEIYFYHDRDGNEENKISEEMYYEISGNYHEIEGIPFYESIPENIEAMRTGSLQFL
;
A
#
# COMPACT_ATOMS: atom_id res chain seq x y z
N MET A 1 39.33 -8.41 -4.29
CA MET A 1 38.86 -9.47 -3.37
C MET A 1 37.53 -9.01 -2.78
N LYS A 2 36.41 -9.35 -3.44
CA LYS A 2 35.07 -9.07 -2.93
C LYS A 2 34.68 -10.22 -1.99
N ARG A 3 34.22 -9.89 -0.78
CA ARG A 3 33.79 -10.87 0.22
C ARG A 3 32.38 -11.32 -0.14
N ILE A 4 32.23 -12.59 -0.48
CA ILE A 4 30.97 -13.25 -0.74
C ILE A 4 30.36 -13.59 0.62
N LYS A 5 29.15 -13.10 0.91
CA LYS A 5 28.35 -13.54 2.06
C LYS A 5 27.34 -14.56 1.55
N SER A 6 27.46 -15.81 2.01
CA SER A 6 26.43 -16.84 1.82
C SER A 6 25.36 -16.66 2.90
N TYR A 7 24.12 -16.38 2.51
CA TYR A 7 22.98 -16.34 3.42
C TYR A 7 22.23 -17.67 3.33
N LEU A 8 22.10 -18.35 4.47
CA LEU A 8 21.26 -19.52 4.66
C LEU A 8 19.97 -19.01 5.32
N ILE A 9 18.88 -18.91 4.56
CA ILE A 9 17.60 -18.38 5.04
C ILE A 9 16.64 -19.55 5.29
N LEU A 10 16.08 -19.59 6.50
CA LEU A 10 15.14 -20.60 6.98
C LEU A 10 13.73 -20.26 6.45
N VAL A 11 12.99 -21.27 5.99
CA VAL A 11 11.64 -21.14 5.45
C VAL A 11 10.62 -21.20 6.58
N ILE A 12 9.79 -20.16 6.77
CA ILE A 12 8.62 -20.24 7.65
C ILE A 12 7.42 -19.63 6.91
N SER A 13 6.36 -20.41 6.77
CA SER A 13 5.09 -20.00 6.18
C SER A 13 4.19 -19.38 7.25
N PHE A 14 3.56 -18.26 6.93
CA PHE A 14 2.56 -17.60 7.77
C PHE A 14 1.28 -18.44 7.85
N LEU A 15 0.94 -18.89 9.05
CA LEU A 15 -0.43 -19.30 9.41
C LEU A 15 -0.90 -18.31 10.47
N ALA A 16 -1.79 -17.41 10.08
CA ALA A 16 -2.49 -16.53 11.00
C ALA A 16 -3.26 -17.39 12.01
N LEU A 17 -2.85 -17.32 13.27
CA LEU A 17 -3.53 -18.03 14.35
C LEU A 17 -4.78 -17.23 14.72
N ALA A 18 -5.91 -17.56 14.11
CA ALA A 18 -7.22 -17.10 14.60
C ALA A 18 -7.50 -17.79 15.95
N GLY A 19 -7.15 -17.12 17.04
CA GLY A 19 -7.46 -17.56 18.39
C GLY A 19 -8.97 -17.42 18.65
N THR A 20 -9.67 -18.55 18.76
CA THR A 20 -10.99 -18.57 19.41
C THR A 20 -10.79 -18.94 20.89
N LEU A 21 -11.05 -17.97 21.77
CA LEU A 21 -11.21 -18.19 23.20
C LEU A 21 -12.70 -18.27 23.53
N GLU A 22 -13.11 -19.41 24.08
CA GLU A 22 -14.20 -19.68 25.04
C GLU A 22 -14.52 -21.18 24.91
N GLY A 23 -14.65 -22.03 25.93
CA GLY A 23 -14.73 -21.93 27.38
C GLY A 23 -15.26 -23.30 27.84
N CYS A 24 -14.74 -23.86 28.94
CA CYS A 24 -15.10 -25.20 29.43
C CYS A 24 -16.61 -25.38 29.71
N GLY A 25 -17.19 -26.50 29.26
CA GLY A 25 -18.49 -26.96 29.76
C GLY A 25 -19.06 -28.23 29.13
N GLY A 26 -18.71 -29.40 29.68
CA GLY A 26 -19.64 -30.53 29.93
C GLY A 26 -20.40 -31.22 28.77
N SER A 27 -19.97 -32.47 28.51
CA SER A 27 -20.79 -33.67 28.18
C SER A 27 -21.65 -33.71 26.89
N GLY A 28 -21.18 -34.52 25.94
CA GLY A 28 -21.92 -35.68 25.39
C GLY A 28 -23.04 -35.45 24.38
N GLY A 29 -22.88 -36.02 23.18
CA GLY A 29 -23.99 -36.41 22.30
C GLY A 29 -23.87 -35.89 20.88
N GLU A 30 -23.79 -36.82 19.91
CA GLU A 30 -23.89 -36.60 18.47
C GLU A 30 -25.20 -35.88 18.08
N SER A 31 -25.16 -34.96 17.10
CA SER A 31 -26.14 -34.93 15.98
C SER A 31 -25.90 -33.80 14.96
N GLU A 32 -25.93 -34.24 13.69
CA GLU A 32 -26.51 -33.65 12.48
C GLU A 32 -26.54 -32.11 12.23
N PHE A 33 -25.76 -31.74 11.21
CA PHE A 33 -26.10 -30.91 10.04
C PHE A 33 -27.52 -30.31 9.97
N ARG A 34 -27.63 -28.97 10.03
CA ARG A 34 -28.70 -28.22 9.36
C ARG A 34 -28.25 -26.79 9.05
N LYS A 35 -28.25 -26.45 7.75
CA LYS A 35 -28.19 -25.08 7.23
C LYS A 35 -29.52 -24.39 7.48
N GLU A 36 -29.50 -23.13 7.91
CA GLU A 36 -30.58 -22.18 7.62
C GLU A 36 -29.98 -20.78 7.50
N SER A 37 -30.21 -20.20 6.33
CA SER A 37 -29.94 -18.83 5.91
C SER A 37 -31.19 -18.00 6.16
N GLU A 38 -31.06 -16.77 6.69
CA GLU A 38 -32.12 -15.77 6.59
C GLU A 38 -31.57 -14.40 6.22
N ASP A 39 -32.24 -13.83 5.22
CA ASP A 39 -32.08 -12.52 4.62
C ASP A 39 -32.40 -11.38 5.60
N ILE A 40 -31.69 -10.25 5.47
CA ILE A 40 -32.17 -8.97 6.02
C ILE A 40 -32.28 -7.93 4.90
N VAL A 41 -33.52 -7.51 4.71
CA VAL A 41 -34.02 -6.43 3.86
C VAL A 41 -33.68 -5.09 4.49
N TYR A 42 -33.10 -4.15 3.74
CA TYR A 42 -33.01 -2.74 4.13
C TYR A 42 -34.12 -1.94 3.43
N GLU A 43 -35.04 -1.38 4.23
CA GLU A 43 -36.02 -0.38 3.79
C GLU A 43 -35.37 1.01 3.70
N SER A 44 -35.60 1.68 2.58
CA SER A 44 -35.25 3.07 2.34
C SER A 44 -36.43 3.99 2.68
N GLU A 45 -36.22 5.02 3.50
CA GLU A 45 -37.14 6.15 3.57
C GLU A 45 -36.47 7.44 3.08
N ASN A 46 -37.18 8.07 2.16
CA ASN A 46 -36.90 9.31 1.47
C ASN A 46 -37.84 10.38 2.06
N CYS A 47 -37.38 11.60 2.30
CA CYS A 47 -38.27 12.74 2.50
C CYS A 47 -37.72 14.02 1.85
N ILE A 48 -38.56 14.58 0.98
CA ILE A 48 -38.34 15.73 0.11
C ILE A 48 -38.92 17.01 0.76
N SER A 49 -38.19 18.11 0.54
CA SER A 49 -38.51 19.56 0.52
C SER A 49 -39.79 20.14 1.16
N GLU A 50 -39.63 21.31 1.78
CA GLU A 50 -40.61 22.40 1.69
C GLU A 50 -39.94 23.75 1.39
N THR A 51 -40.59 24.51 0.53
CA THR A 51 -40.26 25.86 0.03
C THR A 51 -40.92 26.94 0.89
N GLY A 52 -40.36 28.14 0.92
CA GLY A 52 -40.97 29.31 1.55
C GLY A 52 -40.31 30.63 1.15
N SER A 53 -40.92 31.32 0.19
CA SER A 53 -40.61 32.67 -0.29
C SER A 53 -41.23 33.77 0.58
N VAL A 54 -40.53 34.90 0.81
CA VAL A 54 -41.14 36.24 1.01
C VAL A 54 -40.20 37.34 0.49
N GLU A 55 -40.78 38.26 -0.30
CA GLU A 55 -40.22 39.48 -0.93
C GLU A 55 -40.23 40.71 0.00
N GLY A 56 -39.52 41.78 -0.41
CA GLY A 56 -39.77 43.20 -0.03
C GLY A 56 -38.49 43.99 0.32
N GLU A 57 -37.84 44.69 -0.61
CA GLU A 57 -37.92 46.16 -0.90
C GLU A 57 -37.16 47.07 0.12
N THR A 58 -36.45 48.18 -0.17
CA THR A 58 -35.80 48.87 -1.31
C THR A 58 -34.99 50.06 -0.73
N GLU A 59 -34.18 50.73 -1.57
CA GLU A 59 -33.52 52.06 -1.43
C GLU A 59 -32.15 52.12 -0.69
N GLY A 60 -31.07 52.74 -1.16
CA GLY A 60 -30.75 53.51 -2.37
C GLY A 60 -29.42 54.30 -2.18
N ILE A 61 -28.79 54.75 -3.30
CA ILE A 61 -27.74 55.81 -3.44
C ILE A 61 -26.28 55.30 -3.24
N SER A 62 -25.23 55.58 -4.04
CA SER A 62 -24.93 56.44 -5.20
C SER A 62 -23.68 55.90 -5.94
N MET A 63 -23.56 56.25 -7.23
CA MET A 63 -22.36 56.12 -8.06
C MET A 63 -21.15 56.91 -7.52
N GLU A 64 -19.95 56.33 -7.59
CA GLU A 64 -18.73 57.10 -7.87
C GLU A 64 -17.77 56.26 -8.73
N THR A 65 -17.47 56.77 -9.92
CA THR A 65 -16.55 56.22 -10.91
C THR A 65 -15.10 56.48 -10.51
N ALA A 66 -14.27 55.44 -10.49
CA ALA A 66 -12.82 55.58 -10.59
C ALA A 66 -12.29 54.52 -11.57
N ALA A 67 -11.76 54.99 -12.70
CA ALA A 67 -11.02 54.19 -13.66
C ALA A 67 -9.71 53.72 -13.02
N ILE A 68 -9.43 52.42 -13.08
CA ILE A 68 -8.10 51.87 -12.84
C ILE A 68 -7.77 50.96 -14.02
N GLU A 69 -6.59 51.22 -14.56
CA GLU A 69 -5.98 50.66 -15.76
C GLU A 69 -6.07 49.14 -15.83
N THR A 70 -6.57 48.64 -16.97
CA THR A 70 -6.29 47.30 -17.47
C THR A 70 -4.78 47.16 -17.63
N LYS A 71 -4.12 46.55 -16.65
CA LYS A 71 -2.84 45.91 -16.88
C LYS A 71 -3.15 44.55 -17.49
N GLU A 72 -2.94 44.43 -18.80
CA GLU A 72 -2.90 43.13 -19.48
C GLU A 72 -1.86 42.26 -18.77
N GLU A 73 -2.34 41.25 -18.05
CA GLU A 73 -1.52 40.15 -17.59
C GLU A 73 -1.30 39.24 -18.80
N SER A 74 -0.03 39.12 -19.19
CA SER A 74 0.42 38.32 -20.33
C SER A 74 0.07 36.84 -20.12
N PRO A 75 -0.43 36.11 -21.13
CA PRO A 75 -0.81 34.70 -21.03
C PRO A 75 0.40 33.73 -21.01
N GLU A 76 1.63 34.23 -21.02
CA GLU A 76 2.84 33.39 -21.20
C GLU A 76 3.20 32.56 -19.95
N THR A 77 2.80 32.97 -18.74
CA THR A 77 3.22 32.31 -17.49
C THR A 77 2.47 31.00 -17.18
N GLU A 78 1.20 30.88 -17.56
CA GLU A 78 0.40 29.64 -17.37
C GLU A 78 0.76 28.56 -18.42
N SER A 79 1.02 28.98 -19.66
CA SER A 79 1.34 28.07 -20.77
C SER A 79 2.62 27.26 -20.52
N THR A 80 3.66 27.91 -19.98
CA THR A 80 4.95 27.24 -19.72
C THR A 80 4.92 26.30 -18.52
N ALA A 81 4.10 26.60 -17.51
CA ALA A 81 3.96 25.76 -16.32
C ALA A 81 3.25 24.44 -16.67
N SER A 82 2.14 24.53 -17.40
CA SER A 82 1.37 23.36 -17.86
C SER A 82 2.17 22.46 -18.81
N GLU A 83 2.96 23.04 -19.72
CA GLU A 83 3.85 22.26 -20.59
C GLU A 83 4.97 21.55 -19.81
N THR A 84 5.53 22.20 -18.79
CA THR A 84 6.58 21.62 -17.95
C THR A 84 6.05 20.46 -17.12
N GLU A 85 4.89 20.63 -16.49
CA GLU A 85 4.20 19.58 -15.72
C GLU A 85 3.85 18.37 -16.59
N SER A 86 3.33 18.61 -17.81
CA SER A 86 3.07 17.53 -18.77
C SER A 86 4.32 16.75 -19.17
N ILE A 87 5.47 17.42 -19.31
CA ILE A 87 6.74 16.78 -19.63
C ILE A 87 7.25 15.93 -18.46
N LEU A 88 7.18 16.46 -17.23
CA LEU A 88 7.62 15.75 -16.02
C LEU A 88 6.76 14.51 -15.78
N ASN A 89 5.44 14.63 -15.91
CA ASN A 89 4.52 13.48 -15.79
C ASN A 89 4.83 12.42 -16.84
N GLN A 90 5.11 12.82 -18.08
CA GLN A 90 5.48 11.85 -19.12
C GLN A 90 6.84 11.20 -18.87
N GLN A 91 7.78 11.87 -18.21
CA GLN A 91 9.06 11.26 -17.84
C GLN A 91 8.87 10.23 -16.72
N MET A 92 8.12 10.58 -15.66
CA MET A 92 7.76 9.66 -14.59
C MET A 92 7.17 8.35 -15.12
N TYR A 93 6.15 8.45 -15.98
CA TYR A 93 5.51 7.27 -16.57
C TYR A 93 6.45 6.40 -17.42
N LYS A 94 7.43 7.01 -18.09
CA LYS A 94 8.47 6.26 -18.81
C LYS A 94 9.41 5.54 -17.83
N ASP A 95 9.84 6.22 -16.78
CA ASP A 95 10.73 5.62 -15.76
C ASP A 95 10.04 4.43 -15.06
N TYR A 96 8.75 4.58 -14.71
CA TYR A 96 7.95 3.49 -14.16
C TYR A 96 7.76 2.34 -15.15
N ALA A 97 7.52 2.61 -16.43
CA ALA A 97 7.45 1.56 -17.44
C ALA A 97 8.77 0.78 -17.58
N GLU A 98 9.92 1.46 -17.52
CA GLU A 98 11.24 0.81 -17.55
C GLU A 98 11.49 -0.07 -16.32
N LEU A 99 11.04 0.36 -15.13
CA LEU A 99 11.03 -0.51 -13.95
C LEU A 99 10.17 -1.75 -14.19
N LEU A 100 8.93 -1.59 -14.64
CA LEU A 100 8.03 -2.72 -14.88
C LEU A 100 8.58 -3.72 -15.91
N GLU A 101 9.22 -3.24 -16.98
CA GLU A 101 9.92 -4.11 -17.95
C GLU A 101 11.03 -4.93 -17.30
N LYS A 102 11.79 -4.32 -16.39
CA LYS A 102 12.84 -5.02 -15.63
C LYS A 102 12.23 -6.12 -14.76
N TYR A 103 11.19 -5.83 -13.99
CA TYR A 103 10.52 -6.82 -13.13
C TYR A 103 9.89 -7.96 -13.94
N GLN A 104 9.20 -7.64 -15.03
CA GLN A 104 8.63 -8.64 -15.92
C GLN A 104 9.71 -9.53 -16.54
N SER A 105 10.82 -8.93 -16.99
CA SER A 105 11.95 -9.70 -17.54
C SER A 105 12.55 -10.65 -16.50
N VAL A 106 12.68 -10.21 -15.25
CA VAL A 106 13.16 -11.07 -14.15
C VAL A 106 12.15 -12.17 -13.84
N TYR A 107 10.86 -11.86 -13.77
CA TYR A 107 9.80 -12.85 -13.57
C TYR A 107 9.90 -13.98 -14.61
N GLU A 108 9.98 -13.64 -15.89
CA GLU A 108 10.11 -14.61 -16.99
C GLU A 108 11.44 -15.37 -16.95
N GLN A 109 12.54 -14.68 -16.64
CA GLN A 109 13.85 -15.31 -16.50
C GLN A 109 13.84 -16.36 -15.39
N VAL A 110 13.34 -16.02 -14.20
CA VAL A 110 13.34 -16.94 -13.06
C VAL A 110 12.39 -18.11 -13.30
N LYS A 111 11.21 -17.88 -13.89
CA LYS A 111 10.28 -18.96 -14.29
C LYS A 111 10.91 -19.93 -15.30
N SER A 112 11.70 -19.41 -16.25
CA SER A 112 12.28 -20.24 -17.32
C SER A 112 13.59 -20.94 -16.93
N SER A 113 14.42 -20.27 -16.13
CA SER A 113 15.82 -20.64 -15.94
C SER A 113 16.24 -20.75 -14.47
N GLY A 114 15.35 -20.42 -13.53
CA GLY A 114 15.64 -20.34 -12.10
C GLY A 114 16.30 -19.02 -11.70
N VAL A 115 16.53 -18.89 -10.39
CA VAL A 115 17.16 -17.70 -9.80
C VAL A 115 18.61 -17.55 -10.30
N PRO A 116 19.02 -16.38 -10.82
CA PRO A 116 20.40 -16.16 -11.26
C PRO A 116 21.40 -16.23 -10.10
N GLU A 117 22.66 -16.59 -10.38
CA GLU A 117 23.71 -16.68 -9.36
C GLU A 117 24.07 -15.31 -8.74
N GLU A 118 23.96 -14.24 -9.53
CA GLU A 118 24.19 -12.86 -9.09
C GLU A 118 22.91 -12.06 -9.26
N ILE A 119 22.44 -11.49 -8.15
CA ILE A 119 21.23 -10.66 -8.09
C ILE A 119 21.68 -9.20 -7.95
N PRO A 120 21.26 -8.30 -8.87
CA PRO A 120 21.50 -6.87 -8.75
C PRO A 120 20.92 -6.28 -7.46
N GLU A 121 21.64 -5.33 -6.85
CA GLU A 121 21.20 -4.65 -5.61
C GLU A 121 20.10 -3.60 -5.86
N ASP A 122 19.87 -3.22 -7.13
CA ASP A 122 18.88 -2.22 -7.56
C ASP A 122 17.48 -2.81 -7.76
N MET A 123 17.22 -3.98 -7.16
CA MET A 123 15.92 -4.65 -7.13
C MET A 123 15.84 -5.53 -5.88
N ASN A 124 14.64 -5.70 -5.32
CA ASN A 124 14.48 -6.55 -4.14
C ASN A 124 14.86 -8.02 -4.44
N LEU A 125 15.77 -8.56 -3.63
CA LEU A 125 16.19 -9.96 -3.64
C LEU A 125 15.01 -10.91 -3.46
N GLU A 126 14.08 -10.57 -2.57
CA GLU A 126 12.95 -11.41 -2.22
C GLU A 126 12.00 -11.59 -3.41
N PHE A 127 11.90 -10.63 -4.34
CA PHE A 127 11.16 -10.81 -5.58
C PHE A 127 11.72 -11.98 -6.40
N TYR A 128 13.04 -12.02 -6.63
CA TYR A 128 13.69 -13.13 -7.35
C TYR A 128 13.41 -14.48 -6.69
N LEU A 129 13.56 -14.53 -5.36
CA LEU A 129 13.38 -15.76 -4.61
C LEU A 129 11.92 -16.21 -4.68
N ALA A 130 10.98 -15.30 -4.47
CA ALA A 130 9.56 -15.58 -4.47
C ALA A 130 9.07 -16.12 -5.82
N VAL A 131 9.55 -15.61 -6.97
CA VAL A 131 9.19 -16.22 -8.28
C VAL A 131 9.54 -17.71 -8.35
N SER A 132 10.60 -18.14 -7.65
CA SER A 132 11.09 -19.52 -7.72
C SER A 132 10.35 -20.50 -6.80
N TYR A 133 9.79 -20.01 -5.69
CA TYR A 133 9.16 -20.87 -4.69
C TYR A 133 7.66 -20.60 -4.51
N GLN A 134 7.16 -19.45 -4.95
CA GLN A 134 5.74 -19.18 -5.05
C GLN A 134 5.24 -19.70 -6.40
N GLU A 135 4.05 -20.28 -6.39
CA GLU A 135 3.29 -20.55 -7.59
C GLU A 135 2.67 -19.25 -8.14
N ALA A 136 3.47 -18.17 -8.19
CA ALA A 136 3.05 -16.88 -8.72
C ALA A 136 2.56 -17.04 -10.16
N GLU A 137 1.41 -16.45 -10.45
CA GLU A 137 0.76 -16.53 -11.75
C GLU A 137 1.30 -15.44 -12.68
N PHE A 138 1.45 -14.22 -12.16
CA PHE A 138 2.04 -13.09 -12.87
C PHE A 138 2.73 -12.09 -11.94
N SER A 139 3.62 -11.28 -12.51
CA SER A 139 4.07 -10.03 -11.89
C SER A 139 3.13 -8.90 -12.28
N GLY A 140 2.89 -7.97 -11.36
CA GLY A 140 1.95 -6.88 -11.56
C GLY A 140 2.30 -5.67 -10.72
N PHE A 141 1.44 -4.65 -10.80
CA PHE A 141 1.62 -3.41 -10.05
C PHE A 141 0.31 -2.72 -9.69
N HIS A 142 0.38 -1.86 -8.67
CA HIS A 142 -0.56 -0.78 -8.42
C HIS A 142 0.10 0.56 -8.72
N LEU A 143 -0.73 1.53 -9.10
CA LEU A 143 -0.39 2.96 -9.01
C LEU A 143 -1.36 3.60 -8.03
N TYR A 144 -0.82 4.25 -7.00
CA TYR A 144 -1.62 4.89 -5.96
C TYR A 144 -0.88 6.13 -5.44
N ASP A 145 -1.54 7.29 -5.45
CA ASP A 145 -1.01 8.54 -4.88
C ASP A 145 -1.13 8.49 -3.36
N LEU A 146 -0.06 8.03 -2.72
CA LEU A 146 -0.05 7.68 -1.30
C LEU A 146 -0.13 8.92 -0.43
N ASN A 147 0.57 9.99 -0.79
CA ASN A 147 0.67 11.22 -0.01
C ASN A 147 -0.21 12.37 -0.54
N ALA A 148 -1.04 12.11 -1.55
CA ALA A 148 -1.98 13.04 -2.18
C ALA A 148 -1.29 14.29 -2.76
N ASP A 149 -0.07 14.15 -3.28
CA ASP A 149 0.72 15.25 -3.84
C ASP A 149 0.59 15.38 -5.38
N GLY A 150 -0.17 14.48 -6.00
CA GLY A 150 -0.41 14.41 -7.44
C GLY A 150 0.59 13.51 -8.19
N ILE A 151 1.58 12.93 -7.51
CA ILE A 151 2.54 11.97 -8.05
C ILE A 151 2.19 10.58 -7.51
N PRO A 152 1.66 9.66 -8.33
CA PRO A 152 1.36 8.32 -7.85
C PRO A 152 2.65 7.52 -7.55
N GLU A 153 2.65 6.80 -6.43
CA GLU A 153 3.63 5.76 -6.13
C GLU A 153 3.35 4.49 -6.92
N LEU A 154 4.43 3.83 -7.35
CA LEU A 154 4.41 2.53 -8.02
C LEU A 154 4.69 1.42 -7.01
N PHE A 155 3.70 0.55 -6.80
CA PHE A 155 3.83 -0.63 -5.95
C PHE A 155 3.96 -1.86 -6.86
N ILE A 156 5.10 -2.53 -6.81
CA ILE A 156 5.38 -3.69 -7.66
C ILE A 156 5.24 -4.96 -6.85
N GLY A 157 4.48 -5.91 -7.39
CA GLY A 157 4.14 -7.13 -6.68
C GLY A 157 4.01 -8.36 -7.56
N MET A 158 3.61 -9.45 -6.92
CA MET A 158 3.21 -10.68 -7.61
C MET A 158 1.86 -11.13 -7.12
N HIS A 159 1.10 -11.70 -8.05
CA HIS A 159 -0.14 -12.38 -7.76
C HIS A 159 0.11 -13.88 -7.68
N SER A 160 -0.33 -14.51 -6.60
CA SER A 160 -0.12 -15.94 -6.34
C SER A 160 -1.43 -16.61 -5.93
N GLY A 161 -2.03 -17.34 -6.86
CA GLY A 161 -3.16 -18.25 -6.61
C GLY A 161 -4.52 -17.70 -7.05
N GLU A 162 -5.40 -18.61 -7.48
CA GLU A 162 -6.72 -18.30 -8.08
C GLU A 162 -7.65 -17.46 -7.18
N ASP A 163 -7.45 -17.48 -5.86
CA ASP A 163 -8.27 -16.76 -4.87
C ASP A 163 -7.60 -15.47 -4.34
N ALA A 164 -6.39 -15.13 -4.78
CA ALA A 164 -5.74 -13.89 -4.34
C ALA A 164 -6.49 -12.69 -4.94
N SER A 165 -6.99 -11.80 -4.09
CA SER A 165 -7.65 -10.56 -4.52
C SER A 165 -6.65 -9.45 -4.85
N GLU A 166 -5.38 -9.61 -4.47
CA GLU A 166 -4.40 -8.53 -4.40
C GLU A 166 -2.98 -8.99 -4.72
N LEU A 167 -2.09 -8.03 -4.96
CA LEU A 167 -0.67 -8.26 -5.16
C LEU A 167 0.08 -8.35 -3.84
N PHE A 168 0.94 -9.35 -3.70
CA PHE A 168 1.96 -9.30 -2.66
C PHE A 168 3.08 -8.35 -3.10
N ILE A 169 3.27 -7.25 -2.37
CA ILE A 169 4.21 -6.18 -2.77
C ILE A 169 5.65 -6.51 -2.36
N TYR A 170 6.59 -6.26 -3.28
CA TYR A 170 8.02 -6.51 -3.07
C TYR A 170 8.87 -5.25 -3.21
N ASP A 171 8.47 -4.23 -3.98
CA ASP A 171 9.19 -2.96 -4.00
C ASP A 171 8.20 -1.82 -4.23
N VAL A 172 8.49 -0.66 -3.64
CA VAL A 172 7.68 0.56 -3.78
C VAL A 172 8.57 1.69 -4.24
N TYR A 173 8.11 2.46 -5.23
CA TYR A 173 8.82 3.61 -5.77
C TYR A 173 7.95 4.86 -5.76
N THR A 174 8.55 6.00 -5.45
CA THR A 174 8.01 7.32 -5.77
C THR A 174 8.83 7.95 -6.91
N TRP A 175 8.42 9.11 -7.40
CA TRP A 175 9.15 9.87 -8.40
C TRP A 175 9.50 11.26 -7.88
N LYS A 176 10.79 11.59 -7.90
CA LYS A 176 11.29 12.87 -7.39
C LYS A 176 12.48 13.36 -8.20
N ASP A 177 12.54 14.67 -8.41
CA ASP A 177 13.68 15.37 -9.02
C ASP A 177 14.15 14.77 -10.36
N GLY A 178 13.22 14.24 -11.16
CA GLY A 178 13.52 13.70 -12.49
C GLY A 178 13.80 12.20 -12.57
N GLY A 179 13.58 11.43 -11.50
CA GLY A 179 13.75 9.98 -11.52
C GLY A 179 13.00 9.23 -10.43
N SER A 180 12.95 7.91 -10.56
CA SER A 180 12.34 7.02 -9.56
C SER A 180 13.25 6.85 -8.34
N VAL A 181 12.64 6.85 -7.15
CA VAL A 181 13.29 6.62 -5.87
C VAL A 181 12.61 5.44 -5.18
N ARG A 182 13.38 4.41 -4.82
CA ARG A 182 12.87 3.25 -4.09
C ARG A 182 12.62 3.61 -2.62
N LEU A 183 11.40 3.39 -2.14
CA LEU A 183 10.94 3.72 -0.80
C LEU A 183 11.13 2.58 0.20
N MET A 184 10.88 1.34 -0.22
CA MET A 184 10.97 0.14 0.60
C MET A 184 11.62 -0.99 -0.20
N ASP A 185 12.45 -1.80 0.47
CA ASP A 185 13.19 -2.90 -0.17
C ASP A 185 13.45 -4.15 0.67
N ASP A 186 13.05 -4.14 1.95
CA ASP A 186 13.10 -5.29 2.85
C ASP A 186 11.67 -5.83 3.13
N ILE A 187 10.86 -5.87 2.07
CA ILE A 187 9.48 -6.37 2.07
C ILE A 187 9.35 -7.55 1.09
N GLY A 188 8.22 -8.25 1.08
CA GLY A 188 8.01 -9.46 0.29
C GLY A 188 7.77 -10.67 1.19
N TYR A 189 7.23 -11.75 0.62
CA TYR A 189 6.60 -12.85 1.38
C TYR A 189 7.34 -13.41 2.61
N ARG A 190 8.67 -13.35 2.65
CA ARG A 190 9.46 -13.71 3.85
C ARG A 190 10.12 -12.55 4.58
N ALA A 191 10.28 -11.40 3.93
CA ALA A 191 10.97 -10.23 4.46
C ALA A 191 10.00 -9.27 5.18
N GLY A 192 8.74 -9.20 4.72
CA GLY A 192 7.67 -8.43 5.34
C GLY A 192 6.48 -8.25 4.40
N THR A 193 5.41 -7.62 4.85
CA THR A 193 4.24 -7.30 4.02
C THR A 193 4.03 -5.80 3.99
N CYS A 194 3.89 -5.23 2.80
CA CYS A 194 3.48 -3.85 2.61
C CYS A 194 1.98 -3.82 2.25
N ILE A 195 1.18 -3.19 3.11
CA ILE A 195 -0.27 -3.00 2.95
C ILE A 195 -0.55 -1.50 2.82
N ILE A 196 -1.38 -1.13 1.83
CA ILE A 196 -1.79 0.26 1.60
C ILE A 196 -3.01 0.55 2.48
N CYS A 197 -2.89 1.50 3.40
CA CYS A 197 -3.93 1.87 4.35
C CYS A 197 -4.51 3.26 4.08
N GLU A 198 -5.71 3.50 4.61
CA GLU A 198 -6.36 4.79 4.61
C GLU A 198 -5.46 5.89 5.21
N GLY A 199 -5.64 7.12 4.74
CA GLY A 199 -4.88 8.28 5.26
C GLY A 199 -3.43 8.37 4.79
N GLY A 200 -3.07 7.67 3.72
CA GLY A 200 -1.73 7.73 3.12
C GLY A 200 -0.68 6.99 3.94
N ILE A 201 -1.08 5.87 4.54
CA ILE A 201 -0.25 5.06 5.42
C ILE A 201 0.15 3.77 4.70
N ILE A 202 1.40 3.36 4.87
CA ILE A 202 1.83 1.99 4.59
C ILE A 202 1.94 1.26 5.93
N LYS A 203 1.27 0.11 6.04
CA LYS A 203 1.50 -0.85 7.12
C LYS A 203 2.55 -1.86 6.68
N ASP A 204 3.69 -1.86 7.35
CA ASP A 204 4.80 -2.81 7.19
C ASP A 204 4.75 -3.87 8.29
N LEU A 205 4.38 -5.10 7.91
CA LEU A 205 4.37 -6.25 8.80
C LEU A 205 5.67 -7.03 8.66
N SER A 206 6.41 -7.20 9.75
CA SER A 206 7.63 -8.01 9.74
C SER A 206 7.63 -9.06 10.85
N SER A 207 8.40 -10.13 10.65
CA SER A 207 8.54 -11.22 11.63
C SER A 207 10.00 -11.46 11.97
N GLY A 208 10.31 -11.48 13.27
CA GLY A 208 11.64 -11.85 13.78
C GLY A 208 11.76 -13.35 14.07
N SER A 209 10.65 -14.00 14.43
CA SER A 209 10.58 -15.42 14.77
C SER A 209 9.13 -15.91 14.77
N ALA A 210 8.91 -17.19 15.09
CA ALA A 210 7.55 -17.75 15.25
C ALA A 210 6.73 -17.09 16.38
N VAL A 211 7.37 -16.32 17.25
CA VAL A 211 6.73 -15.62 18.38
C VAL A 211 7.07 -14.14 18.43
N ASP A 212 7.75 -13.61 17.41
CA ASP A 212 8.10 -12.20 17.29
C ASP A 212 7.53 -11.62 16.00
N SER A 213 6.72 -10.57 16.14
CA SER A 213 6.19 -9.79 15.02
C SER A 213 6.20 -8.31 15.33
N MET A 214 6.34 -7.50 14.28
CA MET A 214 6.38 -6.05 14.37
C MET A 214 5.46 -5.48 13.30
N GLU A 215 4.76 -4.40 13.65
CA GLU A 215 3.96 -3.60 12.74
C GLU A 215 4.46 -2.16 12.81
N ASP A 216 5.07 -1.71 11.71
CA ASP A 216 5.44 -0.31 11.54
C ASP A 216 4.46 0.36 10.59
N TYR A 217 4.06 1.58 10.95
CA TYR A 217 3.15 2.39 10.17
C TYR A 217 3.93 3.57 9.62
N HIS A 218 3.99 3.68 8.30
CA HIS A 218 4.78 4.67 7.61
C HIS A 218 3.90 5.69 6.90
N ARG A 219 4.39 6.92 6.79
CA ARG A 219 3.86 7.93 5.86
C ARG A 219 4.95 8.40 4.93
N LEU A 220 4.57 8.74 3.71
CA LEU A 220 5.41 9.53 2.82
C LEU A 220 5.07 11.02 3.03
N PRO A 221 6.04 11.88 3.42
CA PRO A 221 5.78 13.32 3.47
C PRO A 221 5.37 13.87 2.10
N GLU A 222 4.60 14.97 2.09
CA GLU A 222 4.23 15.67 0.85
C GLU A 222 5.49 16.06 0.05
N TYR A 223 5.56 15.68 -1.23
CA TYR A 223 6.74 15.82 -2.08
C TYR A 223 8.01 15.16 -1.51
N GLY A 224 7.85 14.17 -0.62
CA GLY A 224 8.91 13.41 0.03
C GLY A 224 9.55 12.37 -0.89
N ALA A 225 10.62 11.73 -0.40
CA ALA A 225 11.19 10.54 -1.05
C ALA A 225 11.77 9.55 -0.04
N GLU A 226 11.41 9.72 1.23
CA GLU A 226 11.82 8.86 2.34
C GLU A 226 10.58 8.70 3.22
N LEU A 227 10.32 7.46 3.67
CA LEU A 227 9.22 7.16 4.57
C LEU A 227 9.57 7.56 6.01
N GLU A 228 8.59 8.12 6.71
CA GLU A 228 8.66 8.42 8.13
C GLU A 228 7.83 7.41 8.91
N ILE A 229 8.35 6.88 10.02
CA ILE A 229 7.57 6.07 10.97
C ILE A 229 6.60 6.99 11.72
N VAL A 230 5.33 6.63 11.67
CA VAL A 230 4.21 7.26 12.39
C VAL A 230 3.97 6.55 13.72
N GLU A 231 3.94 5.23 13.69
CA GLU A 231 3.66 4.39 14.86
C GLU A 231 4.36 3.03 14.68
N SER A 232 4.74 2.40 15.79
CA SER A 232 5.36 1.07 15.80
C SER A 232 4.83 0.29 16.98
N ILE A 233 4.36 -0.93 16.74
CA ILE A 233 3.97 -1.87 17.78
C ILE A 233 4.64 -3.22 17.55
N SER A 234 4.90 -3.96 18.61
CA SER A 234 5.48 -5.29 18.51
C SER A 234 4.88 -6.28 19.49
N MET A 235 4.95 -7.55 19.10
CA MET A 235 4.65 -8.70 19.92
C MET A 235 5.94 -9.53 20.04
N HIS A 236 6.33 -9.85 21.27
CA HIS A 236 7.48 -10.70 21.57
C HIS A 236 7.10 -11.83 22.52
N GLY A 237 7.46 -13.05 22.16
CA GLY A 237 7.14 -14.23 22.95
C GLY A 237 8.37 -14.94 23.50
N ASN A 238 8.19 -15.59 24.65
CA ASN A 238 9.18 -16.50 25.20
C ASN A 238 8.79 -17.95 24.85
N ILE A 239 9.59 -18.59 23.99
CA ILE A 239 9.33 -19.96 23.52
C ILE A 239 9.32 -20.99 24.66
N GLU A 240 10.10 -20.78 25.73
CA GLU A 240 10.19 -21.72 26.84
C GLU A 240 8.98 -21.64 27.77
N THR A 241 8.48 -20.42 28.03
CA THR A 241 7.35 -20.20 28.96
C THR A 241 6.00 -20.12 28.25
N GLY A 242 5.98 -19.82 26.96
CA GLY A 242 4.78 -19.53 26.17
C GLY A 242 4.17 -18.15 26.47
N GLU A 243 4.85 -17.31 27.26
CA GLU A 243 4.38 -15.96 27.56
C GLU A 243 4.55 -15.05 26.34
N ILE A 244 3.58 -14.16 26.13
CA ILE A 244 3.57 -13.16 25.06
C ILE A 244 3.52 -11.77 25.71
N TYR A 245 4.29 -10.85 25.16
CA TYR A 245 4.40 -9.48 25.60
C TYR A 245 4.18 -8.54 24.42
N PHE A 246 3.51 -7.41 24.68
CA PHE A 246 3.14 -6.43 23.67
C PHE A 246 3.75 -5.08 24.02
N TYR A 247 4.19 -4.35 23.00
CA TYR A 247 4.91 -3.09 23.17
C TYR A 247 4.46 -2.05 22.15
N HIS A 248 4.47 -0.79 22.58
CA HIS A 248 4.30 0.38 21.71
C HIS A 248 5.68 0.92 21.29
N ASP A 249 6.48 0.03 20.71
CA ASP A 249 7.65 0.32 19.90
C ASP A 249 8.05 -0.95 19.15
N ARG A 250 8.97 -0.84 18.18
CA ARG A 250 9.43 -1.96 17.36
C ARG A 250 10.29 -2.99 18.12
N ASP A 251 11.11 -2.52 19.07
CA ASP A 251 12.20 -3.30 19.67
C ASP A 251 11.80 -4.03 20.96
N GLY A 252 10.60 -3.76 21.48
CA GLY A 252 10.08 -4.40 22.68
C GLY A 252 10.67 -3.83 23.98
N ASN A 253 10.84 -2.51 24.06
CA ASN A 253 11.42 -1.88 25.24
C ASN A 253 10.43 -1.91 26.43
N GLU A 254 10.88 -2.36 27.60
CA GLU A 254 10.01 -2.57 28.77
C GLU A 254 9.27 -1.30 29.25
N GLU A 255 9.81 -0.11 29.02
CA GLU A 255 9.13 1.16 29.32
C GLU A 255 7.89 1.43 28.44
N ASN A 256 7.81 0.82 27.26
CA ASN A 256 6.71 0.97 26.31
C ASN A 256 5.78 -0.25 26.29
N LYS A 257 5.89 -1.13 27.30
CA LYS A 257 5.03 -2.30 27.43
C LYS A 257 3.56 -1.89 27.53
N ILE A 258 2.72 -2.51 26.72
CA ILE A 258 1.27 -2.28 26.66
C ILE A 258 0.50 -3.57 26.94
N SER A 259 -0.82 -3.46 27.10
CA SER A 259 -1.71 -4.61 27.12
C SER A 259 -1.96 -5.14 25.71
N GLU A 260 -2.34 -6.42 25.62
CA GLU A 260 -2.84 -7.04 24.38
C GLU A 260 -4.03 -6.26 23.78
N GLU A 261 -4.95 -5.81 24.63
CA GLU A 261 -6.10 -5.00 24.20
C GLU A 261 -5.66 -3.70 23.52
N MET A 262 -4.67 -3.00 24.08
CA MET A 262 -4.13 -1.77 23.49
C MET A 262 -3.37 -2.05 22.18
N TYR A 263 -2.64 -3.17 22.10
CA TYR A 263 -1.99 -3.58 20.86
C TYR A 263 -2.99 -3.73 19.71
N TYR A 264 -4.09 -4.45 19.95
CA TYR A 264 -5.13 -4.64 18.94
C TYR A 264 -5.97 -3.38 18.68
N GLU A 265 -6.13 -2.50 19.66
CA GLU A 265 -6.73 -1.18 19.46
C GLU A 265 -5.88 -0.32 18.52
N ILE A 266 -4.56 -0.26 18.75
CA ILE A 266 -3.62 0.47 17.87
C ILE A 266 -3.62 -0.13 16.47
N SER A 267 -3.40 -1.45 16.35
CA SER A 267 -3.43 -2.13 15.05
C SER A 267 -4.75 -1.93 14.32
N GLY A 268 -5.85 -1.82 15.05
CA GLY A 268 -7.19 -1.64 14.52
C GLY A 268 -7.47 -0.24 13.98
N ASN A 269 -6.62 0.77 14.26
CA ASN A 269 -6.80 2.14 13.76
C ASN A 269 -6.34 2.32 12.31
N TYR A 270 -5.62 1.35 11.75
CA TYR A 270 -5.04 1.41 10.42
C TYR A 270 -5.75 0.42 9.50
N HIS A 271 -6.66 0.95 8.70
CA HIS A 271 -7.50 0.16 7.82
C HIS A 271 -6.91 0.06 6.42
N GLU A 272 -6.79 -1.16 5.91
CA GLU A 272 -6.40 -1.45 4.53
C GLU A 272 -7.41 -0.87 3.54
N ILE A 273 -6.90 -0.35 2.42
CA ILE A 273 -7.72 0.09 1.29
C ILE A 273 -7.94 -1.10 0.36
N GLU A 274 -9.17 -1.58 0.37
CA GLU A 274 -9.62 -2.65 -0.51
C GLU A 274 -9.91 -2.14 -1.93
N GLY A 275 -9.71 -3.00 -2.92
CA GLY A 275 -10.15 -2.76 -4.30
C GLY A 275 -9.31 -1.74 -5.08
N ILE A 276 -8.07 -1.49 -4.65
CA ILE A 276 -7.10 -0.75 -5.47
C ILE A 276 -6.90 -1.51 -6.78
N PRO A 277 -7.08 -0.88 -7.96
CA PRO A 277 -6.83 -1.54 -9.23
C PRO A 277 -5.39 -2.05 -9.30
N PHE A 278 -5.22 -3.30 -9.68
CA PHE A 278 -3.92 -3.84 -10.09
C PHE A 278 -3.91 -4.14 -11.58
N TYR A 279 -2.70 -4.16 -12.13
CA TYR A 279 -2.46 -4.45 -13.53
C TYR A 279 -1.36 -5.50 -13.63
N GLU A 280 -1.54 -6.49 -14.50
CA GLU A 280 -0.45 -7.39 -14.87
C GLU A 280 0.63 -6.61 -15.62
N SER A 281 1.91 -6.94 -15.41
CA SER A 281 3.05 -6.34 -16.09
C SER A 281 3.24 -6.90 -17.52
N ILE A 282 2.15 -7.02 -18.27
CA ILE A 282 2.16 -7.42 -19.68
C ILE A 282 2.56 -6.25 -20.60
N PRO A 283 3.11 -6.52 -21.80
CA PRO A 283 3.56 -5.48 -22.72
C PRO A 283 2.53 -4.38 -22.99
N GLU A 284 1.24 -4.74 -23.08
CA GLU A 284 0.15 -3.80 -23.32
C GLU A 284 -0.02 -2.79 -22.17
N ASN A 285 0.00 -3.25 -20.92
CA ASN A 285 -0.13 -2.39 -19.74
C ASN A 285 1.12 -1.56 -19.50
N ILE A 286 2.31 -2.11 -19.79
CA ILE A 286 3.58 -1.38 -19.74
C ILE A 286 3.60 -0.24 -20.76
N GLU A 287 3.12 -0.46 -21.98
CA GLU A 287 3.03 0.60 -22.99
C GLU A 287 1.96 1.64 -22.62
N ALA A 288 0.85 1.21 -22.03
CA ALA A 288 -0.16 2.11 -21.50
C ALA A 288 0.39 2.98 -20.34
N MET A 289 1.20 2.40 -19.45
CA MET A 289 1.99 3.12 -18.45
C MET A 289 2.91 4.14 -19.15
N ARG A 290 3.77 3.69 -20.06
CA ARG A 290 4.79 4.53 -20.76
C ARG A 290 4.19 5.75 -21.44
N THR A 291 2.97 5.64 -21.96
CA THR A 291 2.27 6.70 -22.67
C THR A 291 1.40 7.58 -21.76
N GLY A 292 1.26 7.24 -20.48
CA GLY A 292 0.35 7.91 -19.54
C GLY A 292 -1.13 7.66 -19.85
N SER A 293 -1.43 6.54 -20.54
CA SER A 293 -2.79 6.20 -20.98
C SER A 293 -3.51 5.24 -20.02
N LEU A 294 -2.83 4.75 -18.98
CA LEU A 294 -3.47 3.99 -17.91
C LEU A 294 -4.51 4.88 -17.23
N GLN A 295 -5.79 4.48 -17.26
CA GLN A 295 -6.85 5.28 -16.65
C GLN A 295 -6.88 5.05 -15.14
N PHE A 296 -6.75 6.14 -14.39
CA PHE A 296 -6.91 6.21 -12.93
C PHE A 296 -8.40 6.36 -12.59
N LEU A 297 -8.83 5.78 -11.47
CA LEU A 297 -10.10 6.13 -10.82
C LEU A 297 -9.83 7.15 -9.71
#